data_AF-A0A6S6G3X2-F1
#
_entry.id   AF-A0A6S6G3X2-F1
#
_cell.length_a   1.000
_cell.length_b   1.000
_cell.length_c   1.000
_cell.angle_alpha   90.00
_cell.angle_beta   90.00
_cell.angle_gamma   90.00
#
_symmetry.space_group_name_H-M   'P 1'
#
loop_
_entity.id
_entity.type
_entity.pdbx_description
1 polymer ?
#
loop_
_entity_poly.entity_id
_entity_poly.type
_entity_poly.pdbx_seq_one_letter_code
_entity_poly.pdbx_strand_id
1 'polypeptide(L)'
;MNDPAPPPCDGDLVGTLDRLIADAGAARQSAFYTIAALYAEQAALGHHPHYPAYITGGMLLGHGFGAGHILAVLGVHTLDWREVLAPLADAALEADDNADLLLRLRALCEADPMLEIAGEVLADELDLLKHGRIDPFWLRRPKFGLGQAALAFGLKPHHAEGHRGLYALPLEVLRRGFENAAPNQHDQRFGAMLVPVIETGGERLARIGAAAQYRNAETRYHDDSARFAAHQRAHPDRRWRWKPPLSRQGHLAVTTAQTLDIDVPAARTRGHAANWLGDHHANLRFTVKES
;
A
#
# COMPACT_ATOMS: atom_id res chain seq x y z
N MET A 1 46.19 32.66 -42.62
CA MET A 1 45.71 33.44 -41.47
C MET A 1 44.20 33.40 -41.57
N ASN A 2 43.54 32.53 -40.79
CA ASN A 2 42.07 32.44 -40.81
C ASN A 2 41.56 33.52 -39.87
N ASP A 3 40.83 34.50 -40.41
CA ASP A 3 40.12 35.47 -39.57
C ASP A 3 39.13 34.74 -38.66
N PRO A 4 39.10 35.06 -37.35
CA PRO A 4 38.09 34.52 -36.45
C PRO A 4 36.72 35.04 -36.89
N ALA A 5 35.76 34.12 -37.07
CA ALA A 5 34.40 34.49 -37.39
C ALA A 5 33.86 35.51 -36.36
N PRO A 6 33.15 36.56 -36.79
CA PRO A 6 32.59 37.55 -35.88
C PRO A 6 31.65 36.86 -34.88
N PRO A 7 31.60 37.32 -33.62
CA PRO A 7 30.70 36.75 -32.63
C PRO A 7 29.25 36.87 -33.14
N PRO A 8 28.40 35.85 -32.90
CA PRO A 8 27.01 35.88 -33.32
C PRO A 8 26.33 37.13 -32.76
N CYS A 9 25.51 37.81 -33.57
CA CYS A 9 24.80 38.98 -33.08
C CYS A 9 23.76 38.56 -32.03
N ASP A 10 23.48 39.42 -31.05
CA ASP A 10 22.55 39.12 -29.96
C ASP A 10 21.17 38.67 -30.46
N GLY A 11 20.73 39.16 -31.62
CA GLY A 11 19.48 38.73 -32.28
C GLY A 11 19.50 37.27 -32.75
N ASP A 12 20.63 36.77 -33.26
CA ASP A 12 20.77 35.38 -33.69
C ASP A 12 20.81 34.41 -32.50
N LEU A 13 21.41 34.86 -31.39
CA LEU A 13 21.40 34.16 -30.10
C LEU A 13 19.98 34.06 -29.54
N VAL A 14 19.23 35.16 -29.50
CA VAL A 14 17.83 35.19 -29.05
C VAL A 14 16.96 34.28 -29.92
N GLY A 15 17.05 34.40 -31.26
CA GLY A 15 16.28 33.54 -32.17
C GLY A 15 16.63 32.05 -32.05
N THR A 16 17.87 31.73 -31.66
CA THR A 16 18.28 30.35 -31.36
C THR A 16 17.69 29.86 -30.05
N LEU A 17 17.70 30.69 -29.00
CA LEU A 17 17.09 30.36 -27.70
C LEU A 17 15.58 30.16 -27.82
N ASP A 18 14.87 31.03 -28.55
CA ASP A 18 13.42 30.91 -28.75
C ASP A 18 13.06 29.60 -29.46
N ARG A 19 13.86 29.20 -30.46
CA ARG A 19 13.69 27.91 -31.15
C ARG A 19 13.92 26.74 -30.21
N LEU A 20 14.97 26.78 -29.40
CA LEU A 20 15.25 25.74 -28.41
C LEU A 20 14.14 25.64 -27.35
N ILE A 21 13.57 26.76 -26.92
CA ILE A 21 12.43 26.81 -25.99
C ILE A 21 11.19 26.20 -26.64
N ALA A 22 10.89 26.55 -27.90
CA ALA A 22 9.76 26.01 -28.64
C ALA A 22 9.90 24.49 -28.85
N ASP A 23 11.09 24.02 -29.25
CA ASP A 23 11.40 22.60 -29.43
C ASP A 23 11.27 21.83 -28.11
N ALA A 24 11.79 22.39 -27.01
CA ALA A 24 11.64 21.81 -25.68
C ALA A 24 10.18 21.77 -25.23
N GLY A 25 9.39 22.81 -25.53
CA GLY A 25 7.96 22.85 -25.26
C GLY A 25 7.18 21.78 -26.03
N ALA A 26 7.48 21.61 -27.32
CA ALA A 26 6.89 20.58 -28.16
C ALA A 26 7.27 19.16 -27.70
N ALA A 27 8.54 18.95 -27.35
CA ALA A 27 9.02 17.69 -26.80
C ALA A 27 8.34 17.34 -25.47
N ARG A 28 8.19 18.33 -24.57
CA ARG A 28 7.46 18.18 -23.31
C ARG A 28 6.00 17.80 -23.56
N GLN A 29 5.32 18.47 -24.49
CA GLN A 29 3.93 18.16 -24.82
C GLN A 29 3.77 16.76 -25.42
N SER A 30 4.68 16.36 -26.31
CA SER A 30 4.70 15.00 -26.88
C SER A 30 4.89 13.95 -25.79
N ALA A 31 5.84 14.16 -24.86
CA ALA A 31 6.06 13.27 -23.73
C ALA A 31 4.83 13.17 -22.82
N PHE A 32 4.10 14.27 -22.59
CA PHE A 32 2.83 14.23 -21.84
C PHE A 32 1.77 13.37 -22.52
N TYR A 33 1.60 13.48 -23.83
CA TYR A 33 0.67 12.63 -24.57
C TYR A 33 1.07 11.16 -24.51
N THR A 34 2.36 10.84 -24.64
CA THR A 34 2.85 9.47 -24.47
C THR A 34 2.58 8.94 -23.06
N ILE A 35 2.84 9.75 -22.03
CA ILE A 35 2.56 9.36 -20.63
C ILE A 35 1.06 9.12 -20.42
N ALA A 36 0.19 9.99 -20.93
CA ALA A 36 -1.26 9.83 -20.83
C ALA A 36 -1.75 8.55 -21.53
N ALA A 37 -1.22 8.25 -22.72
CA ALA A 37 -1.53 7.02 -23.44
C ALA A 37 -1.06 5.77 -22.67
N LEU A 38 0.16 5.79 -22.14
CA LEU A 38 0.70 4.71 -21.31
C LEU A 38 -0.12 4.51 -20.03
N TYR A 39 -0.62 5.59 -19.40
CA TYR A 39 -1.53 5.47 -18.26
C TYR A 39 -2.87 4.81 -18.63
N ALA A 40 -3.43 5.14 -19.80
CA ALA A 40 -4.65 4.51 -20.29
C ALA A 40 -4.44 3.03 -20.61
N GLU A 41 -3.33 2.67 -21.26
CA GLU A 41 -2.93 1.29 -21.52
C GLU A 41 -2.73 0.52 -20.22
N GLN A 42 -2.04 1.11 -19.24
CA GLN A 42 -1.84 0.51 -17.93
C GLN A 42 -3.16 0.29 -17.18
N ALA A 43 -4.11 1.23 -17.28
CA ALA A 43 -5.44 1.06 -16.70
C ALA A 43 -6.21 -0.10 -17.37
N ALA A 44 -6.06 -0.28 -18.69
CA ALA A 44 -6.70 -1.35 -19.44
C ALA A 44 -6.13 -2.74 -19.13
N LEU A 45 -4.86 -2.86 -18.72
CA LEU A 45 -4.26 -4.12 -18.28
C LEU A 45 -4.90 -4.70 -17.00
N GLY A 46 -5.67 -3.89 -16.27
CA GLY A 46 -6.28 -4.29 -15.01
C GLY A 46 -5.25 -4.61 -13.93
N HIS A 47 -5.66 -5.41 -12.95
CA HIS A 47 -4.78 -5.78 -11.84
C HIS A 47 -4.00 -7.06 -12.12
N HIS A 48 -2.75 -7.10 -11.64
CA HIS A 48 -1.96 -8.33 -11.60
C HIS A 48 -2.75 -9.46 -10.92
N PRO A 49 -2.68 -10.73 -11.38
CA PRO A 49 -3.45 -11.84 -10.80
C PRO A 49 -3.30 -11.99 -9.28
N HIS A 50 -2.09 -11.73 -8.75
CA HIS A 50 -1.82 -11.73 -7.31
C HIS A 50 -2.10 -10.42 -6.57
N TYR A 51 -2.78 -9.46 -7.18
CA TYR A 51 -3.13 -8.19 -6.54
C TYR A 51 -3.85 -8.37 -5.18
N PRO A 52 -4.85 -9.27 -5.05
CA PRO A 52 -5.49 -9.52 -3.75
C PRO A 52 -4.50 -9.97 -2.67
N ALA A 53 -3.55 -10.85 -3.01
CA ALA A 53 -2.50 -11.26 -2.08
C ALA A 53 -1.61 -10.08 -1.67
N TYR A 54 -1.19 -9.23 -2.61
CA TYR A 54 -0.38 -8.06 -2.28
C TYR A 54 -1.12 -7.06 -1.40
N ILE A 55 -2.42 -6.83 -1.61
CA ILE A 55 -3.18 -5.90 -0.79
C ILE A 55 -3.43 -6.49 0.60
N THR A 56 -3.95 -7.72 0.69
CA THR A 56 -4.21 -8.39 1.98
C THR A 56 -2.94 -8.55 2.79
N GLY A 57 -1.88 -9.09 2.21
CA GLY A 57 -0.63 -9.26 2.93
C GLY A 57 0.08 -7.94 3.23
N GLY A 58 -0.15 -6.89 2.44
CA GLY A 58 0.31 -5.53 2.74
C GLY A 58 -0.42 -4.90 3.92
N MET A 59 -1.73 -5.17 4.03
CA MET A 59 -2.55 -4.80 5.17
C MET A 59 -2.05 -5.51 6.43
N LEU A 60 -1.87 -6.84 6.40
CA LEU A 60 -1.38 -7.62 7.54
C LEU A 60 0.04 -7.18 7.96
N LEU A 61 0.98 -7.07 7.02
CA LEU A 61 2.34 -6.60 7.31
C LEU A 61 2.35 -5.21 7.98
N GLY A 62 1.42 -4.34 7.57
CA GLY A 62 1.24 -3.00 8.16
C GLY A 62 0.82 -3.01 9.64
N HIS A 63 0.31 -4.13 10.16
CA HIS A 63 -0.13 -4.31 11.56
C HIS A 63 0.80 -5.26 12.33
N GLY A 64 2.05 -5.42 11.88
CA GLY A 64 3.09 -6.16 12.61
C GLY A 64 3.13 -7.66 12.34
N PHE A 65 2.31 -8.18 11.42
CA PHE A 65 2.44 -9.56 10.97
C PHE A 65 3.74 -9.74 10.19
N GLY A 66 4.38 -10.90 10.37
CA GLY A 66 5.67 -11.24 9.77
C GLY A 66 5.67 -12.66 9.21
N ALA A 67 6.85 -13.13 8.79
CA ALA A 67 7.00 -14.46 8.20
C ALA A 67 6.50 -15.59 9.11
N GLY A 68 6.72 -15.47 10.43
CA GLY A 68 6.22 -16.45 11.41
C GLY A 68 4.70 -16.55 11.49
N HIS A 69 3.96 -15.55 11.01
CA HIS A 69 2.49 -15.56 11.08
C HIS A 69 1.83 -16.16 9.83
N ILE A 70 2.59 -16.56 8.81
CA ILE A 70 2.03 -16.99 7.52
C ILE A 70 1.09 -18.20 7.70
N LEU A 71 1.53 -19.23 8.42
CA LEU A 71 0.70 -20.41 8.67
C LEU A 71 -0.42 -20.10 9.64
N ALA A 72 -0.16 -19.40 10.74
CA ALA A 72 -1.21 -19.04 11.70
C ALA A 72 -2.36 -18.27 11.03
N VAL A 73 -2.05 -17.32 10.14
CA VAL A 73 -3.07 -16.60 9.36
C VAL A 73 -3.85 -17.56 8.45
N LEU A 74 -3.19 -18.49 7.75
CA LEU A 74 -3.87 -19.51 6.96
C LEU A 74 -4.79 -20.39 7.84
N GLY A 75 -4.31 -20.80 9.02
CA GLY A 75 -5.06 -21.58 9.99
C GLY A 75 -6.30 -20.86 10.50
N VAL A 76 -6.26 -19.54 10.73
CA VAL A 76 -7.48 -18.79 11.09
C VAL A 76 -8.57 -18.95 10.03
N HIS A 77 -8.22 -19.06 8.75
CA HIS A 77 -9.20 -19.20 7.68
C HIS A 77 -9.84 -20.60 7.64
N THR A 78 -9.29 -21.60 8.33
CA THR A 78 -9.86 -22.95 8.43
C THR A 78 -10.88 -23.10 9.55
N LEU A 79 -10.87 -22.22 10.55
CA LEU A 79 -11.79 -22.24 11.68
C LEU A 79 -13.21 -21.85 11.26
N ASP A 80 -14.23 -22.28 12.02
CA ASP A 80 -15.59 -21.75 11.83
C ASP A 80 -15.58 -20.24 12.11
N TRP A 81 -16.33 -19.46 11.33
CA TRP A 81 -16.32 -18.01 11.51
C TRP A 81 -16.70 -17.57 12.93
N ARG A 82 -17.53 -18.35 13.64
CA ARG A 82 -17.91 -18.08 15.05
C ARG A 82 -16.72 -18.24 15.99
N GLU A 83 -15.88 -19.24 15.73
CA GLU A 83 -14.65 -19.53 16.50
C GLU A 83 -13.57 -18.48 16.25
N VAL A 84 -13.61 -17.77 15.12
CA VAL A 84 -12.75 -16.61 14.87
C VAL A 84 -13.29 -15.36 15.56
N LEU A 85 -14.59 -15.09 15.47
CA LEU A 85 -15.15 -13.85 16.01
C LEU A 85 -15.20 -13.81 17.54
N ALA A 86 -15.35 -14.96 18.22
CA ALA A 86 -15.42 -14.98 19.69
C ALA A 86 -14.09 -14.54 20.35
N PRO A 87 -12.91 -15.09 20.00
CA PRO A 87 -11.63 -14.59 20.53
C PRO A 87 -11.33 -13.13 20.16
N LEU A 88 -11.82 -12.67 18.99
CA LEU A 88 -11.72 -11.25 18.64
C LEU A 88 -12.56 -10.36 19.55
N ALA A 89 -13.60 -10.87 20.21
CA ALA A 89 -14.35 -10.14 21.25
C ALA A 89 -13.55 -10.05 22.55
N ASP A 90 -12.96 -11.17 22.96
CA ASP A 90 -12.33 -11.37 24.26
C ASP A 90 -10.91 -10.80 24.37
N ALA A 91 -10.25 -10.53 23.23
CA ALA A 91 -8.95 -9.88 23.19
C ALA A 91 -9.06 -8.43 23.71
N ALA A 92 -8.93 -8.28 25.03
CA ALA A 92 -8.83 -7.01 25.71
C ALA A 92 -7.51 -6.34 25.36
N LEU A 93 -7.54 -5.48 24.35
CA LEU A 93 -6.54 -4.43 24.18
C LEU A 93 -6.96 -3.27 25.09
N GLU A 94 -6.04 -2.73 25.90
CA GLU A 94 -6.33 -1.64 26.82
C GLU A 94 -7.05 -0.49 26.10
N ALA A 95 -8.05 0.05 26.79
CA ALA A 95 -9.07 0.93 26.24
C ALA A 95 -8.49 2.19 25.58
N ASP A 96 -8.53 2.21 24.25
CA ASP A 96 -8.83 3.42 23.49
C ASP A 96 -9.59 3.01 22.22
N ASP A 97 -10.55 3.84 21.84
CA ASP A 97 -11.69 3.56 20.95
C ASP A 97 -11.35 2.85 19.62
N ASN A 98 -12.28 2.01 19.13
CA ASN A 98 -12.29 1.48 17.76
C ASN A 98 -11.03 0.68 17.34
N ALA A 99 -10.54 -0.20 18.21
CA ALA A 99 -9.41 -1.07 17.94
C ALA A 99 -9.60 -1.88 16.64
N ASP A 100 -8.80 -1.54 15.64
CA ASP A 100 -8.67 -2.29 14.39
C ASP A 100 -8.54 -3.80 14.68
N LEU A 101 -9.48 -4.60 14.16
CA LEU A 101 -9.55 -6.03 14.47
C LEU A 101 -8.31 -6.80 13.99
N LEU A 102 -7.47 -6.20 13.13
CA LEU A 102 -6.21 -6.79 12.71
C LEU A 102 -5.21 -6.98 13.87
N LEU A 103 -5.20 -6.09 14.87
CA LEU A 103 -4.35 -6.27 16.05
C LEU A 103 -4.82 -7.42 16.92
N ARG A 104 -6.14 -7.60 17.05
CA ARG A 104 -6.74 -8.72 17.78
C ARG A 104 -6.52 -10.04 17.03
N LEU A 105 -6.64 -10.04 15.70
CA LEU A 105 -6.30 -11.19 14.85
C LEU A 105 -4.83 -11.59 15.03
N ARG A 106 -3.93 -10.62 15.16
CA ARG A 106 -2.52 -10.90 15.42
C ARG A 106 -2.32 -11.58 16.77
N ALA A 107 -2.93 -11.04 17.82
CA ALA A 107 -2.86 -11.62 19.15
C ALA A 107 -3.41 -13.06 19.17
N LEU A 108 -4.49 -13.34 18.44
CA LEU A 108 -5.02 -14.69 18.24
C LEU A 108 -3.97 -15.61 17.58
N CYS A 109 -3.34 -15.15 16.49
CA CYS A 109 -2.28 -15.91 15.81
C CYS A 109 -1.06 -16.19 16.70
N GLU A 110 -0.74 -15.27 17.62
CA GLU A 110 0.39 -15.41 18.55
C GLU A 110 0.04 -16.30 19.77
N ALA A 111 -1.24 -16.38 20.13
CA ALA A 111 -1.71 -17.11 21.32
C ALA A 111 -1.99 -18.59 21.07
N ASP A 112 -2.43 -18.96 19.87
CA ASP A 112 -2.82 -20.34 19.54
C ASP A 112 -1.85 -20.99 18.53
N PRO A 113 -0.89 -21.82 19.00
CA PRO A 113 0.04 -22.51 18.13
C PRO A 113 -0.63 -23.56 17.23
N MET A 114 -1.85 -24.02 17.55
CA MET A 114 -2.58 -24.96 16.69
C MET A 114 -2.97 -24.34 15.36
N LEU A 115 -3.05 -23.02 15.27
CA LEU A 115 -3.29 -22.30 14.02
C LEU A 115 -2.17 -22.52 13.01
N GLU A 116 -0.91 -22.66 13.45
CA GLU A 116 0.19 -22.97 12.52
C GLU A 116 0.03 -24.37 11.91
N ILE A 117 -0.37 -25.35 12.72
CA ILE A 117 -0.62 -26.72 12.26
C ILE A 117 -1.81 -26.76 11.29
N ALA A 118 -2.92 -26.12 11.65
CA ALA A 118 -4.09 -26.02 10.78
C ALA A 118 -3.76 -25.30 9.46
N GLY A 119 -2.92 -24.26 9.52
CA GLY A 119 -2.43 -23.55 8.35
C GLY A 119 -1.50 -24.37 7.47
N GLU A 120 -0.67 -25.24 8.05
CA GLU A 120 0.19 -26.16 7.29
C GLU A 120 -0.65 -27.20 6.54
N VAL A 121 -1.66 -27.78 7.20
CA VAL A 121 -2.60 -28.71 6.56
C VAL A 121 -3.32 -28.04 5.40
N LEU A 122 -3.88 -26.84 5.61
CA LEU A 122 -4.54 -26.09 4.53
C LEU A 122 -3.57 -25.75 3.40
N ALA A 123 -2.32 -25.38 3.72
CA ALA A 123 -1.33 -25.08 2.70
C ALA A 123 -0.98 -26.32 1.85
N ASP A 124 -0.96 -27.51 2.45
CA ASP A 124 -0.78 -28.77 1.72
C ASP A 124 -1.99 -29.06 0.81
N GLU A 125 -3.21 -28.94 1.34
CA GLU A 125 -4.46 -29.14 0.60
C GLU A 125 -4.59 -28.21 -0.63
N LEU A 126 -4.01 -27.01 -0.55
CA LEU A 126 -4.05 -26.00 -1.59
C LEU A 126 -2.81 -26.01 -2.51
N ASP A 127 -1.92 -26.99 -2.37
CA ASP A 127 -0.65 -27.08 -3.13
C ASP A 127 0.22 -25.81 -3.01
N LEU A 128 0.18 -25.19 -1.82
CA LEU A 128 0.92 -23.98 -1.47
C LEU A 128 2.30 -24.30 -0.88
N LEU A 129 2.53 -25.54 -0.46
CA LEU A 129 3.81 -26.01 0.07
C LEU A 129 4.76 -26.41 -1.06
N LYS A 130 6.05 -26.06 -0.92
CA LYS A 130 7.12 -26.54 -1.78
C LYS A 130 7.95 -27.58 -1.04
N HIS A 131 7.88 -28.83 -1.49
CA HIS A 131 8.54 -29.98 -0.84
C HIS A 131 8.09 -30.15 0.62
N GLY A 132 6.78 -30.01 0.88
CA GLY A 132 6.18 -30.18 2.21
C GLY A 132 6.54 -29.06 3.20
N ARG A 133 6.93 -27.88 2.72
CA ARG A 133 7.27 -26.72 3.56
C ARG A 133 6.83 -25.42 2.90
N ILE A 134 6.71 -24.34 3.68
CA ILE A 134 6.45 -23.00 3.12
C ILE A 134 7.56 -22.63 2.13
N ASP A 135 7.17 -22.02 1.00
CA ASP A 135 8.09 -21.47 0.04
C ASP A 135 9.10 -20.50 0.71
N PRO A 136 10.43 -20.75 0.63
CA PRO A 136 11.44 -19.83 1.14
C PRO A 136 11.31 -18.40 0.58
N PHE A 137 10.71 -18.24 -0.60
CA PHE A 137 10.37 -16.94 -1.16
C PHE A 137 9.43 -16.14 -0.23
N TRP A 138 8.42 -16.79 0.37
CA TRP A 138 7.47 -16.14 1.27
C TRP A 138 8.11 -15.73 2.58
N LEU A 139 9.07 -16.51 3.08
CA LEU A 139 9.83 -16.13 4.27
C LEU A 139 10.67 -14.86 4.04
N ARG A 140 11.23 -14.68 2.83
CA ARG A 140 11.98 -13.47 2.43
C ARG A 140 11.07 -12.31 2.02
N ARG A 141 9.82 -12.60 1.65
CA ARG A 141 8.82 -11.65 1.17
C ARG A 141 7.47 -11.93 1.88
N PRO A 142 7.38 -11.69 3.20
CA PRO A 142 6.23 -12.12 4.00
C PRO A 142 4.92 -11.49 3.54
N LYS A 143 4.97 -10.28 2.96
CA LYS A 143 3.82 -9.64 2.31
C LYS A 143 3.09 -10.56 1.33
N PHE A 144 3.81 -11.34 0.53
CA PHE A 144 3.18 -12.20 -0.46
C PHE A 144 2.60 -13.48 0.19
N GLY A 145 3.33 -14.08 1.12
CA GLY A 145 2.88 -15.26 1.86
C GLY A 145 1.62 -15.01 2.70
N LEU A 146 1.60 -13.91 3.46
CA LEU A 146 0.45 -13.48 4.27
C LEU A 146 -0.82 -13.26 3.42
N GLY A 147 -0.66 -12.98 2.12
CA GLY A 147 -1.77 -12.75 1.20
C GLY A 147 -2.32 -13.99 0.53
N GLN A 148 -1.69 -15.16 0.66
CA GLN A 148 -2.09 -16.35 -0.13
C GLN A 148 -3.47 -16.86 0.25
N ALA A 149 -3.85 -16.77 1.54
CA ALA A 149 -5.19 -17.11 2.00
C ALA A 149 -6.28 -16.36 1.20
N ALA A 150 -6.06 -15.07 0.91
CA ALA A 150 -7.02 -14.29 0.14
C ALA A 150 -7.22 -14.86 -1.28
N LEU A 151 -6.15 -15.34 -1.94
CA LEU A 151 -6.28 -15.96 -3.25
C LEU A 151 -6.96 -17.33 -3.18
N ALA A 152 -6.59 -18.14 -2.18
CA ALA A 152 -7.15 -19.46 -1.95
C ALA A 152 -8.68 -19.44 -1.76
N PHE A 153 -9.18 -18.43 -1.03
CA PHE A 153 -10.60 -18.24 -0.78
C PHE A 153 -11.28 -17.30 -1.80
N GLY A 154 -10.66 -17.10 -2.97
CA GLY A 154 -11.33 -16.49 -4.13
C GLY A 154 -11.49 -14.96 -4.07
N LEU A 155 -10.74 -14.25 -3.22
CA LEU A 155 -10.77 -12.79 -3.24
C LEU A 155 -10.24 -12.27 -4.58
N LYS A 156 -11.01 -11.38 -5.20
CA LYS A 156 -10.68 -10.70 -6.45
C LYS A 156 -10.25 -9.26 -6.18
N PRO A 157 -9.66 -8.55 -7.15
CA PRO A 157 -9.20 -7.18 -6.94
C PRO A 157 -10.24 -6.22 -6.38
N HIS A 158 -11.51 -6.32 -6.82
CA HIS A 158 -12.60 -5.47 -6.33
C HIS A 158 -13.04 -5.81 -4.89
N HIS A 159 -12.64 -6.95 -4.33
CA HIS A 159 -12.90 -7.30 -2.92
C HIS A 159 -11.91 -6.66 -1.95
N ALA A 160 -10.80 -6.10 -2.43
CA ALA A 160 -9.67 -5.70 -1.60
C ALA A 160 -10.03 -4.63 -0.54
N GLU A 161 -10.83 -3.64 -0.93
CA GLU A 161 -11.32 -2.62 0.01
C GLU A 161 -12.32 -3.20 1.00
N GLY A 162 -13.28 -4.01 0.51
CA GLY A 162 -14.25 -4.68 1.38
C GLY A 162 -13.59 -5.59 2.42
N HIS A 163 -12.53 -6.30 2.04
CA HIS A 163 -11.75 -7.14 2.94
C HIS A 163 -11.11 -6.34 4.07
N ARG A 164 -10.52 -5.18 3.76
CA ARG A 164 -10.05 -4.25 4.81
C ARG A 164 -11.22 -3.78 5.68
N GLY A 165 -12.35 -3.49 5.06
CA GLY A 165 -13.57 -3.01 5.71
C GLY A 165 -14.04 -3.95 6.83
N LEU A 166 -13.95 -5.27 6.63
CA LEU A 166 -14.32 -6.26 7.65
C LEU A 166 -13.62 -6.00 8.99
N TYR A 167 -12.32 -5.71 8.96
CA TYR A 167 -11.53 -5.48 10.17
C TYR A 167 -11.65 -4.06 10.72
N ALA A 168 -12.26 -3.14 9.98
CA ALA A 168 -12.54 -1.78 10.41
C ALA A 168 -13.96 -1.62 10.98
N LEU A 169 -14.80 -2.66 10.91
CA LEU A 169 -16.13 -2.65 11.49
C LEU A 169 -16.08 -2.88 13.00
N PRO A 170 -17.04 -2.30 13.75
CA PRO A 170 -17.33 -2.78 15.10
C PRO A 170 -17.67 -4.27 15.05
N LEU A 171 -17.18 -5.04 16.02
CA LEU A 171 -17.31 -6.49 16.03
C LEU A 171 -18.77 -6.96 15.92
N GLU A 172 -19.71 -6.27 16.57
CA GLU A 172 -21.15 -6.59 16.49
C GLU A 172 -21.76 -6.36 15.11
N VAL A 173 -21.19 -5.45 14.32
CA VAL A 173 -21.60 -5.24 12.92
C VAL A 173 -20.99 -6.34 12.04
N LEU A 174 -19.73 -6.69 12.29
CA LEU A 174 -19.06 -7.78 11.59
C LEU A 174 -19.81 -9.11 11.81
N ARG A 175 -20.11 -9.45 13.07
CA ARG A 175 -20.85 -10.65 13.46
C ARG A 175 -22.20 -10.76 12.74
N ARG A 176 -22.99 -9.69 12.74
CA ARG A 176 -24.26 -9.65 11.98
C ARG A 176 -24.06 -9.85 10.47
N GLY A 177 -22.96 -9.35 9.92
CA GLY A 177 -22.59 -9.60 8.53
C GLY A 177 -22.41 -11.09 8.23
N PHE A 178 -21.66 -11.80 9.08
CA PHE A 178 -21.49 -13.25 8.97
C PHE A 178 -22.79 -14.02 9.20
N GLU A 179 -23.57 -13.66 10.22
CA GLU A 179 -24.88 -14.27 10.52
C GLU A 179 -25.86 -14.14 9.34
N ASN A 180 -25.85 -13.01 8.64
CA ASN A 180 -26.71 -12.79 7.47
C ASN A 180 -26.24 -13.57 6.23
N ALA A 181 -24.93 -13.75 6.06
CA ALA A 181 -24.37 -14.50 4.93
C ALA A 181 -24.48 -16.03 5.13
N ALA A 182 -24.36 -16.51 6.37
CA ALA A 182 -24.22 -17.92 6.71
C ALA A 182 -25.34 -18.86 6.20
N PRO A 183 -26.64 -18.50 6.22
CA PRO A 183 -27.72 -19.41 5.82
C PRO A 183 -27.61 -19.94 4.39
N ASN A 184 -26.93 -19.20 3.50
CA ASN A 184 -26.77 -19.57 2.09
C ASN A 184 -25.42 -20.22 1.77
N GLN A 185 -24.61 -20.55 2.79
CA GLN A 185 -23.25 -21.08 2.61
C GLN A 185 -23.14 -22.50 3.17
N HIS A 186 -22.63 -23.43 2.35
CA HIS A 186 -22.34 -24.78 2.80
C HIS A 186 -21.06 -24.87 3.63
N ASP A 187 -20.06 -24.05 3.28
CA ASP A 187 -18.79 -23.98 3.98
C ASP A 187 -18.82 -22.80 4.97
N GLN A 188 -18.77 -23.13 6.26
CA GLN A 188 -18.84 -22.16 7.36
C GLN A 188 -17.44 -21.70 7.83
N ARG A 189 -16.37 -22.18 7.19
CA ARG A 189 -15.01 -21.74 7.50
C ARG A 189 -14.87 -20.25 7.26
N PHE A 190 -14.14 -19.56 8.14
CA PHE A 190 -13.97 -18.12 8.10
C PHE A 190 -13.48 -17.62 6.73
N GLY A 191 -12.52 -18.31 6.12
CA GLY A 191 -12.03 -17.99 4.79
C GLY A 191 -13.09 -18.07 3.70
N ALA A 192 -13.89 -19.14 3.68
CA ALA A 192 -14.95 -19.35 2.70
C ALA A 192 -16.07 -18.30 2.83
N MET A 193 -16.29 -17.82 4.06
CA MET A 193 -17.29 -16.80 4.37
C MET A 193 -16.88 -15.37 3.98
N LEU A 194 -15.60 -15.09 3.71
CA LEU A 194 -15.12 -13.73 3.41
C LEU A 194 -15.80 -13.11 2.20
N VAL A 195 -15.85 -13.82 1.06
CA VAL A 195 -16.43 -13.29 -0.18
C VAL A 195 -17.94 -13.02 -0.01
N PRO A 196 -18.77 -13.97 0.46
CA PRO A 196 -20.19 -13.72 0.71
C PRO A 196 -20.46 -12.50 1.60
N VAL A 197 -19.69 -12.33 2.68
CA VAL A 197 -19.85 -11.18 3.59
C VAL A 197 -19.42 -9.88 2.92
N ILE A 198 -18.33 -9.90 2.15
CA ILE A 198 -17.86 -8.73 1.39
C ILE A 198 -18.88 -8.31 0.34
N GLU A 199 -19.40 -9.26 -0.44
CA GLU A 199 -20.41 -9.00 -1.48
C GLU A 199 -21.71 -8.47 -0.88
N THR A 200 -22.17 -9.04 0.25
CA THR A 200 -23.35 -8.56 0.98
C THR A 200 -23.14 -7.13 1.54
N GLY A 201 -21.93 -6.82 2.00
CA GLY A 201 -21.57 -5.48 2.50
C GLY A 201 -21.43 -4.42 1.40
N GLY A 202 -21.11 -4.84 0.18
CA GLY A 202 -21.06 -4.02 -1.03
C GLY A 202 -20.22 -2.73 -0.90
N GLU A 203 -20.64 -1.68 -1.60
CA GLU A 203 -19.95 -0.39 -1.65
C GLU A 203 -19.79 0.28 -0.28
N ARG A 204 -20.73 0.04 0.65
CA ARG A 204 -20.62 0.59 2.01
C ARG A 204 -19.41 0.01 2.72
N LEU A 205 -19.21 -1.30 2.66
CA LEU A 205 -18.06 -1.95 3.27
C LEU A 205 -16.75 -1.54 2.58
N ALA A 206 -16.76 -1.44 1.25
CA ALA A 206 -15.61 -0.95 0.49
C ALA A 206 -15.19 0.46 0.93
N ARG A 207 -16.14 1.41 1.05
CA ARG A 207 -15.86 2.77 1.55
C ARG A 207 -15.28 2.79 2.96
N ILE A 208 -15.79 1.96 3.87
CA ILE A 208 -15.24 1.82 5.22
C ILE A 208 -13.79 1.33 5.14
N GLY A 209 -13.51 0.34 4.31
CA GLY A 209 -12.18 -0.18 4.07
C GLY A 209 -11.22 0.83 3.45
N ALA A 210 -11.67 1.60 2.46
CA ALA A 210 -10.89 2.67 1.84
C ALA A 210 -10.53 3.76 2.85
N ALA A 211 -11.50 4.20 3.66
CA ALA A 211 -11.26 5.16 4.74
C ALA A 211 -10.27 4.61 5.78
N ALA A 212 -10.37 3.34 6.13
CA ALA A 212 -9.45 2.70 7.07
C ALA A 212 -8.04 2.51 6.49
N GLN A 213 -7.91 2.18 5.20
CA GLN A 213 -6.63 2.19 4.49
C GLN A 213 -6.01 3.60 4.45
N TYR A 214 -6.84 4.62 4.25
CA TYR A 214 -6.39 6.01 4.27
C TYR A 214 -5.81 6.38 5.63
N ARG A 215 -6.56 6.15 6.73
CA ARG A 215 -6.07 6.42 8.10
C ARG A 215 -4.76 5.67 8.39
N ASN A 216 -4.68 4.39 8.02
CA ASN A 216 -3.45 3.61 8.22
C ASN A 216 -2.26 4.15 7.39
N ALA A 217 -2.52 4.70 6.21
CA ALA A 217 -1.48 5.32 5.39
C ALA A 217 -1.04 6.67 5.98
N GLU A 218 -1.97 7.45 6.52
CA GLU A 218 -1.72 8.72 7.21
C GLU A 218 -0.89 8.52 8.48
N THR A 219 -1.28 7.59 9.36
CA THR A 219 -0.52 7.23 10.57
C THR A 219 0.92 6.84 10.21
N ARG A 220 1.10 5.94 9.24
CA ARG A 220 2.46 5.52 8.80
C ARG A 220 3.27 6.69 8.25
N TYR A 221 2.64 7.60 7.52
CA TYR A 221 3.30 8.80 7.01
C TYR A 221 3.79 9.69 8.16
N HIS A 222 2.97 9.92 9.18
CA HIS A 222 3.36 10.70 10.35
C HIS A 222 4.45 10.00 11.17
N ASP A 223 4.36 8.69 11.37
CA ASP A 223 5.39 7.90 12.06
C ASP A 223 6.73 7.94 11.33
N ASP A 224 6.72 7.76 10.01
CA ASP A 224 7.93 7.83 9.17
C ASP A 224 8.53 9.25 9.21
N SER A 225 7.68 10.28 9.20
CA SER A 225 8.12 11.68 9.34
C SER A 225 8.77 11.93 10.70
N ALA A 226 8.18 11.42 11.79
CA ALA A 226 8.72 11.53 13.14
C ALA A 226 10.06 10.77 13.28
N ARG A 227 10.14 9.55 12.76
CA ARG A 227 11.38 8.74 12.72
C ARG A 227 12.47 9.43 11.93
N PHE A 228 12.13 10.02 10.79
CA PHE A 228 13.08 10.76 9.99
C PHE A 228 13.60 12.00 10.73
N ALA A 229 12.72 12.76 11.37
CA ALA A 229 13.11 13.90 12.21
C ALA A 229 14.03 13.46 13.37
N ALA A 230 13.72 12.35 14.04
CA ALA A 230 14.58 11.78 15.09
C ALA A 230 15.95 11.35 14.54
N HIS A 231 15.98 10.67 13.39
CA HIS A 231 17.22 10.29 12.71
C HIS A 231 18.08 11.52 12.37
N GLN A 232 17.47 12.62 11.90
CA GLN A 232 18.18 13.86 11.62
C GLN A 232 18.80 14.49 12.87
N ARG A 233 18.14 14.42 14.02
CA ARG A 233 18.69 14.88 15.30
C ARG A 233 19.87 14.01 15.76
N ALA A 234 19.77 12.69 15.59
CA ALA A 234 20.80 11.75 16.00
C ALA A 234 22.07 11.75 15.12
N HIS A 235 21.98 12.22 13.86
CA HIS A 235 23.08 12.19 12.89
C HIS A 235 23.42 13.60 12.38
N PRO A 236 24.17 14.40 13.18
CA PRO A 236 24.47 15.79 12.87
C PRO A 236 25.45 15.96 11.70
N ASP A 237 26.23 14.92 11.37
CA ASP A 237 27.17 14.93 10.25
C ASP A 237 26.47 15.09 8.89
N ARG A 238 25.17 14.76 8.81
CA ARG A 238 24.26 14.99 7.68
C ARG A 238 24.81 14.53 6.32
N ARG A 239 25.76 13.59 6.30
CA ARG A 239 26.41 13.08 5.07
C ARG A 239 25.41 12.53 4.07
N TRP A 240 24.28 12.01 4.54
CA TRP A 240 23.19 11.53 3.71
C TRP A 240 22.59 12.61 2.79
N ARG A 241 22.67 13.90 3.16
CA ARG A 241 22.11 15.02 2.39
C ARG A 241 22.82 15.23 1.06
N TRP A 242 24.10 14.87 0.97
CA TRP A 242 24.92 15.04 -0.23
C TRP A 242 24.80 13.89 -1.23
N LYS A 243 24.14 12.79 -0.84
CA LYS A 243 23.89 11.65 -1.76
C LYS A 243 22.91 12.06 -2.86
N PRO A 244 22.89 11.35 -4.00
CA PRO A 244 21.86 11.55 -5.02
C PRO A 244 20.43 11.39 -4.47
N PRO A 245 19.45 12.11 -5.03
CA PRO A 245 18.04 11.93 -4.70
C PRO A 245 17.59 10.49 -4.90
N LEU A 246 16.67 10.03 -4.05
CA LEU A 246 16.03 8.73 -4.25
C LEU A 246 14.99 8.83 -5.37
N SER A 247 14.81 7.77 -6.15
CA SER A 247 13.76 7.69 -7.18
C SER A 247 12.37 8.07 -6.63
N ARG A 248 12.04 7.63 -5.40
CA ARG A 248 10.78 8.01 -4.72
C ARG A 248 10.66 9.51 -4.44
N GLN A 249 11.76 10.19 -4.10
CA GLN A 249 11.74 11.64 -3.89
C GLN A 249 11.54 12.37 -5.22
N GLY A 250 12.16 11.87 -6.31
CA GLY A 250 11.94 12.39 -7.65
C GLY A 250 10.48 12.24 -8.09
N HIS A 251 9.90 11.05 -7.92
CA HIS A 251 8.50 10.80 -8.23
C HIS A 251 7.58 11.72 -7.40
N LEU A 252 7.78 11.79 -6.09
CA LEU A 252 6.98 12.65 -5.22
C LEU A 252 7.10 14.14 -5.60
N ALA A 253 8.29 14.58 -6.01
CA ALA A 253 8.51 15.95 -6.45
C ALA A 253 7.77 16.26 -7.76
N VAL A 254 7.80 15.34 -8.73
CA VAL A 254 7.03 15.45 -9.99
C VAL A 254 5.53 15.52 -9.70
N THR A 255 4.99 14.60 -8.90
CA THR A 255 3.55 14.57 -8.58
C THR A 255 3.12 15.83 -7.82
N THR A 256 3.94 16.30 -6.88
CA THR A 256 3.66 17.53 -6.11
C THR A 256 3.71 18.76 -7.03
N ALA A 257 4.72 18.86 -7.88
CA ALA A 257 4.88 19.94 -8.85
C ALA A 257 3.69 20.03 -9.81
N GLN A 258 3.25 18.88 -10.35
CA GLN A 258 2.07 18.80 -11.23
C GLN A 258 0.78 19.21 -10.52
N THR A 259 0.61 18.81 -9.26
CA THR A 259 -0.64 19.08 -8.53
C THR A 259 -0.74 20.53 -8.06
N LEU A 260 0.40 21.14 -7.68
CA LEU A 260 0.47 22.53 -7.23
C LEU A 260 0.73 23.53 -8.36
N ASP A 261 0.90 23.06 -9.60
CA ASP A 261 1.29 23.85 -10.77
C ASP A 261 2.57 24.69 -10.52
N ILE A 262 3.61 24.03 -10.02
CA ILE A 262 4.93 24.64 -9.77
C ILE A 262 6.03 23.87 -10.52
N ASP A 263 7.21 24.48 -10.65
CA ASP A 263 8.34 23.84 -11.32
C ASP A 263 8.89 22.65 -10.55
N VAL A 264 9.23 21.58 -11.27
CA VAL A 264 9.93 20.41 -10.72
C VAL A 264 11.31 20.86 -10.24
N PRO A 265 11.76 20.46 -9.04
CA PRO A 265 13.03 20.92 -8.51
C PRO A 265 14.19 20.38 -9.34
N ALA A 266 15.13 21.25 -9.70
CA ALA A 266 16.45 20.87 -10.23
C ALA A 266 17.38 20.29 -9.13
N ALA A 267 16.82 19.58 -8.14
CA ALA A 267 17.53 19.12 -6.96
C ALA A 267 18.63 18.11 -7.34
N ARG A 268 19.88 18.50 -7.11
CA ARG A 268 21.06 17.65 -7.36
C ARG A 268 21.41 16.70 -6.21
N THR A 269 20.81 16.92 -5.04
CA THR A 269 21.14 16.17 -3.82
C THR A 269 19.88 15.79 -3.04
N ARG A 270 19.98 14.72 -2.26
CA ARG A 270 18.91 14.20 -1.40
C ARG A 270 18.43 15.24 -0.39
N GLY A 271 19.33 16.07 0.12
CA GLY A 271 19.02 17.15 1.05
C GLY A 271 18.23 18.28 0.42
N HIS A 272 18.58 18.70 -0.80
CA HIS A 272 17.82 19.71 -1.54
C HIS A 272 16.43 19.19 -1.90
N ALA A 273 16.33 17.94 -2.37
CA ALA A 273 15.04 17.30 -2.64
C ALA A 273 14.18 17.24 -1.37
N ALA A 274 14.75 16.83 -0.23
CA ALA A 274 14.03 16.77 1.04
C ALA A 274 13.52 18.14 1.52
N ASN A 275 14.31 19.20 1.36
CA ASN A 275 13.88 20.56 1.72
C ASN A 275 12.75 21.03 0.82
N TRP A 276 12.92 20.94 -0.50
CA TRP A 276 11.89 21.34 -1.47
C TRP A 276 10.56 20.60 -1.23
N LEU A 277 10.64 19.29 -0.97
CA LEU A 277 9.47 18.49 -0.60
C LEU A 277 8.82 18.97 0.70
N GLY A 278 9.61 19.35 1.71
CA GLY A 278 9.11 19.90 2.97
C GLY A 278 8.46 21.27 2.80
N ASP A 279 9.10 22.17 2.05
CA ASP A 279 8.66 23.55 1.79
C ASP A 279 7.33 23.61 1.01
N HIS A 280 6.99 22.52 0.31
CA HIS A 280 5.74 22.40 -0.46
C HIS A 280 4.79 21.34 0.10
N HIS A 281 4.98 20.93 1.36
CA HIS A 281 4.11 19.97 2.04
C HIS A 281 3.86 18.70 1.22
N ALA A 282 4.90 18.22 0.55
CA ALA A 282 4.81 17.10 -0.39
C ALA A 282 4.30 15.84 0.31
N ASN A 283 3.42 15.13 -0.39
CA ASN A 283 2.37 14.23 0.12
C ASN A 283 1.04 14.95 0.43
N LEU A 284 0.56 15.66 -0.60
CA LEU A 284 -0.70 16.42 -0.64
C LEU A 284 -1.92 15.64 -0.15
N ARG A 285 -1.86 14.30 -0.25
CA ARG A 285 -2.87 13.41 0.31
C ARG A 285 -3.13 13.67 1.78
N PHE A 286 -2.13 14.02 2.60
CA PHE A 286 -2.26 14.17 4.06
C PHE A 286 -1.98 15.59 4.57
N THR A 287 -1.76 16.55 3.66
CA THR A 287 -1.38 17.93 4.03
C THR A 287 -2.41 18.97 3.64
N VAL A 288 -3.39 18.63 2.79
CA VAL A 288 -4.51 19.53 2.48
C VAL A 288 -5.52 19.48 3.63
N LYS A 289 -5.69 20.61 4.33
CA LYS A 289 -6.88 20.85 5.14
C LYS A 289 -8.07 20.91 4.18
N GLU A 290 -9.04 20.03 4.36
CA GLU A 290 -10.35 20.16 3.68
C GLU A 290 -10.84 21.60 3.87
N SER A 291 -11.09 22.27 2.75
CA SER A 291 -11.70 23.61 2.68
C SER A 291 -13.20 23.46 2.54
#